data_AF-A0A3C1EQJ1-F1
#
_entry.id   AF-A0A3C1EQJ1-F1
#
_cell.length_a   1.000
_cell.length_b   1.000
_cell.length_c   1.000
_cell.angle_alpha   90.00
_cell.angle_beta   90.00
_cell.angle_gamma   90.00
#
_symmetry.space_group_name_H-M   'P 1'
#
loop_
_entity.id
_entity.type
_entity.pdbx_description
1 polymer ?
#
loop_
_entity_poly.entity_id
_entity_poly.type
_entity_poly.pdbx_seq_one_letter_code
_entity_poly.pdbx_strand_id
1 'polypeptide(L)'
;MKSTSPGQSGRRLRSGSASGTLERTQENQRLIRASMKRWQGLNRYGRSIGRGLSEAELLDKVAGETGASKTLIRDSLRRGD
;
A
#
# COMPACT_ATOMS: atom_id res chain seq x y z
N MET A 1 -3.25 46.31 35.67
CA MET A 1 -4.51 45.53 35.49
C MET A 1 -4.45 44.91 34.09
N LYS A 2 -3.85 43.73 33.96
CA LYS A 2 -4.46 42.38 33.87
C LYS A 2 -5.14 42.12 32.51
N SER A 3 -4.50 41.21 31.78
CA SER A 3 -4.72 40.73 30.42
C SER A 3 -6.13 40.22 30.15
N THR A 4 -6.63 40.47 28.95
CA THR A 4 -7.79 39.77 28.39
C THR A 4 -7.40 39.24 27.01
N SER A 5 -6.98 37.98 26.98
CA SER A 5 -6.94 37.18 25.75
C SER A 5 -8.05 36.13 25.88
N PRO A 6 -9.20 36.27 25.20
CA PRO A 6 -10.09 35.15 25.05
C PRO A 6 -9.41 34.18 24.08
N GLY A 7 -9.01 33.04 24.62
CA GLY A 7 -8.69 31.88 23.80
C GLY A 7 -9.91 31.54 22.95
N GLN A 8 -9.71 31.50 21.64
CA GLN A 8 -10.54 30.67 20.79
C GLN A 8 -9.61 29.94 19.84
N SER A 9 -9.25 28.74 20.29
CA SER A 9 -8.75 27.63 19.48
C SER A 9 -9.62 27.46 18.25
N GLY A 10 -9.32 28.21 17.19
CA GLY A 10 -9.73 27.92 15.83
C GLY A 10 -8.90 26.75 15.29
N ARG A 11 -8.87 25.62 16.00
CA ARG A 11 -8.42 24.35 15.45
C ARG A 11 -9.48 23.93 14.45
N ARG A 12 -9.44 24.54 13.26
CA ARG A 12 -10.17 24.09 12.08
C ARG A 12 -9.83 22.62 11.91
N LEU A 13 -10.76 21.77 12.30
CA LEU A 13 -10.78 20.37 11.97
C LEU A 13 -10.72 20.31 10.45
N ARG A 14 -9.55 19.95 9.92
CA ARG A 14 -9.41 19.50 8.53
C ARG A 14 -10.11 18.14 8.43
N SER A 15 -11.43 18.13 8.56
CA SER A 15 -12.28 17.01 8.13
C SER A 15 -12.59 17.22 6.67
N GLY A 16 -11.60 16.87 5.83
CA GLY A 16 -11.73 16.84 4.40
C GLY A 16 -10.67 15.91 3.85
N SER A 17 -11.11 14.77 3.30
CA SER A 17 -10.30 13.85 2.47
C SER A 17 -9.47 12.76 3.18
N ALA A 18 -9.83 12.34 4.40
CA ALA A 18 -9.31 11.08 4.93
C ALA A 18 -9.95 9.85 4.25
N SER A 19 -11.26 9.87 3.93
CA SER A 19 -11.97 8.71 3.37
C SER A 19 -11.51 8.31 1.97
N GLY A 20 -11.39 9.25 1.02
CA GLY A 20 -10.97 8.91 -0.34
C GLY A 20 -9.54 8.39 -0.43
N THR A 21 -8.64 8.85 0.45
CA THR A 21 -7.26 8.37 0.51
C THR A 21 -7.18 7.00 1.16
N LEU A 22 -7.96 6.75 2.22
CA LEU A 22 -8.01 5.46 2.92
C LEU A 22 -8.66 4.37 2.06
N GLU A 23 -9.75 4.67 1.35
CA GLU A 23 -10.39 3.72 0.43
C GLU A 23 -9.45 3.34 -0.71
N ARG A 24 -8.82 4.34 -1.34
CA ARG A 24 -7.83 4.10 -2.40
C ARG A 24 -6.61 3.34 -1.89
N THR A 25 -6.21 3.54 -0.63
CA THR A 25 -5.09 2.81 0.00
C THR A 25 -5.48 1.36 0.31
N GLN A 26 -6.69 1.10 0.81
CA GLN A 26 -7.18 -0.26 1.08
C GLN A 26 -7.43 -1.05 -0.21
N GLU A 27 -8.00 -0.41 -1.22
CA GLU A 27 -8.19 -1.01 -2.54
C GLU A 27 -6.84 -1.34 -3.19
N ASN A 28 -5.88 -0.40 -3.16
CA ASN A 28 -4.51 -0.65 -3.62
C ASN A 28 -3.85 -1.80 -2.85
N GLN A 29 -4.01 -1.86 -1.52
CA GLN A 29 -3.47 -2.98 -0.72
C GLN A 29 -4.10 -4.32 -1.12
N ARG A 30 -5.42 -4.36 -1.36
CA ARG A 30 -6.09 -5.58 -1.84
C ARG A 30 -5.57 -6.00 -3.21
N LEU A 31 -5.43 -5.06 -4.15
CA LEU A 31 -4.89 -5.32 -5.49
C LEU A 31 -3.45 -5.85 -5.43
N ILE A 32 -2.60 -5.22 -4.63
CA ILE A 32 -1.21 -5.66 -4.41
C ILE A 32 -1.16 -7.08 -3.85
N ARG A 33 -1.95 -7.37 -2.82
CA ARG A 33 -1.98 -8.72 -2.20
C ARG A 33 -2.50 -9.78 -3.18
N ALA A 34 -3.57 -9.47 -3.91
CA ALA A 34 -4.13 -10.38 -4.91
C ALA A 34 -3.13 -10.67 -6.03
N SER A 35 -2.48 -9.62 -6.56
CA SER A 35 -1.45 -9.71 -7.59
C SER A 35 -0.24 -10.51 -7.11
N MET A 36 0.29 -10.21 -5.92
CA MET A 36 1.42 -10.96 -5.33
C MET A 36 1.09 -12.44 -5.16
N LYS A 37 -0.08 -12.79 -4.62
CA LYS A 37 -0.48 -14.19 -4.43
C LYS A 37 -0.57 -14.93 -5.76
N ARG A 38 -1.09 -14.28 -6.80
CA ARG A 38 -1.17 -14.84 -8.16
C ARG A 38 0.23 -15.10 -8.74
N TRP A 39 1.10 -14.09 -8.70
CA TRP A 39 2.45 -14.19 -9.21
C TRP A 39 3.31 -15.19 -8.43
N GLN A 40 3.16 -15.29 -7.11
CA GLN A 40 3.80 -16.33 -6.29
C GLN A 40 3.32 -17.74 -6.67
N GLY A 41 2.03 -17.92 -6.94
CA GLY A 41 1.48 -19.20 -7.42
C GLY A 41 2.08 -19.62 -8.77
N LEU A 42 2.14 -18.69 -9.73
CA LEU A 42 2.78 -18.92 -11.02
C LEU A 42 4.29 -19.17 -10.88
N ASN A 43 4.95 -18.45 -9.98
CA ASN A 43 6.37 -18.60 -9.73
C ASN A 43 6.72 -19.93 -9.07
N ARG A 44 5.86 -20.47 -8.20
CA ARG A 44 6.03 -21.81 -7.65
C ARG A 44 6.08 -22.86 -8.76
N TYR A 45 5.18 -22.76 -9.74
CA TYR A 45 5.19 -23.62 -10.92
C TYR A 45 6.45 -23.39 -11.77
N GLY A 46 6.79 -22.12 -12.05
CA GLY A 46 8.01 -21.75 -12.77
C GLY A 46 9.28 -22.32 -12.14
N ARG A 47 9.41 -22.27 -10.81
CA ARG A 47 10.53 -22.89 -10.07
C ARG A 47 10.61 -24.40 -10.28
N SER A 48 9.47 -25.09 -10.35
CA SER A 48 9.43 -26.54 -10.59
C SER A 48 10.01 -26.93 -11.95
N ILE A 49 10.01 -26.03 -12.94
CA ILE A 49 10.55 -26.26 -14.29
C ILE A 49 11.86 -25.48 -14.55
N GLY A 50 12.51 -24.99 -13.50
CA GLY A 50 13.78 -24.24 -13.60
C GLY A 50 13.65 -22.81 -14.14
N ARG A 51 12.43 -22.26 -14.25
CA ARG A 51 12.14 -20.88 -14.69
C ARG A 51 11.51 -20.04 -13.59
N GLY A 52 12.01 -20.18 -12.37
CA GLY A 52 11.57 -19.38 -11.24
C GLY A 52 12.04 -17.92 -11.36
N LEU A 53 11.13 -16.99 -11.10
CA LEU A 53 11.40 -15.57 -10.87
C LEU A 53 12.01 -15.36 -9.49
N SER A 54 12.93 -14.40 -9.43
CA SER A 54 13.45 -13.84 -8.17
C SER A 54 12.40 -12.98 -7.48
N GLU A 55 12.58 -12.70 -6.18
CA GLU A 55 11.69 -11.80 -5.44
C GLU A 55 11.63 -10.41 -6.07
N ALA A 56 12.77 -9.88 -6.52
CA ALA A 56 12.82 -8.59 -7.22
C ALA A 56 11.95 -8.58 -8.49
N GLU A 57 11.99 -9.66 -9.28
CA GLU A 57 11.18 -9.78 -10.50
C GLU A 57 9.69 -9.92 -10.19
N LEU A 58 9.34 -10.67 -9.13
CA LEU A 58 7.96 -10.73 -8.64
C LEU A 58 7.44 -9.33 -8.27
N LEU A 59 8.25 -8.55 -7.55
CA LEU A 59 7.90 -7.19 -7.17
C LEU A 59 7.77 -6.27 -8.40
N ASP A 60 8.60 -6.44 -9.42
CA ASP A 60 8.47 -5.73 -10.71
C ASP A 60 7.17 -6.07 -11.43
N LYS A 61 6.81 -7.36 -11.50
CA LYS A 61 5.54 -7.78 -12.13
C LYS A 61 4.33 -7.18 -11.41
N VAL A 62 4.33 -7.21 -10.09
CA VAL A 62 3.24 -6.61 -9.30
C VAL A 62 3.21 -5.10 -9.40
N ALA A 63 4.38 -4.43 -9.40
CA ALA A 63 4.45 -2.99 -9.61
C ALA A 63 3.88 -2.59 -10.98
N GLY A 64 4.20 -3.35 -12.04
CA GLY A 64 3.65 -3.14 -13.37
C GLY A 64 2.14 -3.36 -13.46
N GLU A 65 1.60 -4.36 -12.74
CA GLU A 65 0.18 -4.69 -12.77
C GLU A 65 -0.68 -3.72 -11.94
N THR A 66 -0.15 -3.25 -10.80
CA THR A 66 -0.90 -2.42 -9.85
C THR A 66 -0.58 -0.93 -9.96
N GLY A 67 0.47 -0.55 -10.68
CA GLY A 67 1.00 0.82 -10.70
C GLY A 67 1.60 1.26 -9.35
N ALA A 68 1.72 0.34 -8.38
CA ALA A 68 2.24 0.65 -7.06
C ALA A 68 3.77 0.66 -7.03
N SER A 69 4.34 1.49 -6.14
CA SER A 69 5.79 1.47 -5.92
C SER A 69 6.22 0.19 -5.19
N LYS A 70 7.43 -0.30 -5.49
CA LYS A 70 8.00 -1.48 -4.82
C LYS A 70 8.06 -1.33 -3.30
N THR A 71 8.26 -0.10 -2.80
CA THR A 71 8.23 0.22 -1.37
C THR A 71 6.84 0.00 -0.78
N LEU A 72 5.78 0.50 -1.44
CA LEU A 72 4.40 0.29 -1.00
C LEU A 72 4.03 -1.19 -1.03
N ILE A 73 4.47 -1.92 -2.04
CA ILE A 73 4.23 -3.36 -2.16
C ILE A 73 4.87 -4.12 -0.99
N ARG A 74 6.15 -3.85 -0.69
CA ARG A 74 6.85 -4.47 0.46
C ARG A 74 6.18 -4.13 1.79
N ASP A 75 5.80 -2.87 2.00
CA ASP A 75 5.09 -2.47 3.23
C ASP A 75 3.73 -3.17 3.36
N SER A 76 3.00 -3.29 2.24
CA SER A 76 1.69 -3.97 2.18
C SER A 76 1.76 -5.47 2.46
N LEU A 77 2.89 -6.10 2.09
CA LEU A 77 3.19 -7.50 2.38
C LEU A 77 3.66 -7.69 3.82
N ARG A 78 4.45 -6.76 4.36
CA ARG A 78 4.99 -6.83 5.73
C ARG A 78 3.91 -6.65 6.80
N ARG A 79 2.87 -5.86 6.55
CA ARG A 79 1.73 -5.66 7.47
C ARG A 79 0.61 -6.72 7.33
N GLY A 80 0.88 -7.83 6.66
CA GLY A 80 -0.10 -8.88 6.35
C GLY A 80 -0.08 -10.10 7.27
N ASP A 81 0.76 -10.09 8.30
CA ASP A 81 0.97 -11.13 9.31
C ASP A 81 0.79 -10.50 10.71
#